data_AF-A0A1H1N225-F1
#
_entry.id   AF-A0A1H1N225-F1
#
_cell.length_a   1.000
_cell.length_b   1.000
_cell.length_c   1.000
_cell.angle_alpha   90.00
_cell.angle_beta   90.00
_cell.angle_gamma   90.00
#
_symmetry.space_group_name_H-M   'P 1'
#
loop_
_entity.id
_entity.type
_entity.pdbx_description
1 polymer ?
#
loop_
_entity_poly.entity_id
_entity_poly.type
_entity_poly.pdbx_seq_one_letter_code
_entity_poly.pdbx_strand_id
1 'polypeptide(L)' 'MTTDPDPFEQGQRAARENIPAGGNPYQDGSQEHALWAAGHEEIAGPAEADESEGS' A
#
# COMPACT_ATOMS: atom_id res chain seq x y z
N MET A 1 12.37 -15.55 15.38
CA MET A 1 10.92 -15.52 15.08
C MET A 1 10.77 -14.60 13.88
N THR A 2 10.39 -15.13 12.72
CA THR A 2 10.06 -14.23 11.60
C THR A 2 8.68 -13.68 11.96
N THR A 3 8.63 -12.42 12.36
CA THR A 3 7.37 -11.69 12.44
C THR A 3 6.79 -11.75 11.03
N ASP A 4 5.61 -12.36 10.91
CA ASP A 4 4.86 -12.27 9.66
C ASP A 4 4.68 -10.78 9.35
N PRO A 5 5.12 -10.29 8.19
CA PRO A 5 5.17 -8.86 7.93
C PRO A 5 3.75 -8.27 7.95
N ASP A 6 3.56 -7.20 8.72
CA ASP A 6 2.28 -6.54 8.88
C ASP A 6 1.64 -6.25 7.50
N PRO A 7 0.36 -6.60 7.27
CA PRO A 7 -0.30 -6.39 5.99
C PRO A 7 -0.19 -4.93 5.52
N PHE A 8 -0.25 -3.99 6.46
CA PHE A 8 -0.06 -2.56 6.21
C PHE A 8 1.33 -2.23 5.64
N GLU A 9 2.41 -2.76 6.22
CA GLU A 9 3.77 -2.57 5.71
C GLU A 9 3.99 -3.25 4.35
N GLN A 10 3.35 -4.40 4.13
CA GLN A 10 3.35 -5.04 2.82
C GLN A 10 2.65 -4.19 1.76
N GLY A 11 1.53 -3.55 2.10
CA GLY A 11 0.82 -2.62 1.23
C GLY A 11 1.68 -1.42 0.82
N GLN A 12 2.35 -0.79 1.80
CA GLN A 12 3.28 0.30 1.54
C GLN A 12 4.41 -0.13 0.60
N ARG A 13 5.02 -1.31 0.85
CA ARG A 13 6.09 -1.83 -0.01
C ARG A 13 5.58 -2.06 -1.44
N ALA A 14 4.42 -2.68 -1.57
CA ALA A 14 3.81 -2.94 -2.87
C ALA A 14 3.57 -1.65 -3.67
N ALA A 15 3.08 -0.59 -3.02
CA ALA A 15 2.95 0.72 -3.64
C ALA A 15 4.30 1.31 -4.09
N ARG A 16 5.37 1.19 -3.28
CA ARG A 16 6.73 1.60 -3.68
C ARG A 16 7.25 0.81 -4.88
N GLU A 17 6.89 -0.47 -4.98
CA GLU A 17 7.22 -1.34 -6.10
C GLU A 17 6.31 -1.15 -7.32
N ASN A 18 5.40 -0.14 -7.31
CA ASN A 18 4.42 0.12 -8.36
C ASN A 18 3.45 -1.06 -8.63
N ILE A 19 3.25 -1.93 -7.64
CA ILE A 19 2.23 -2.97 -7.69
C ILE A 19 0.87 -2.29 -7.54
N PRO A 20 -0.16 -2.61 -8.34
CA PRO A 20 -1.49 -2.00 -8.20
C PRO A 20 -2.22 -2.50 -6.95
N ALA A 21 -3.25 -1.77 -6.49
CA ALA A 21 -4.07 -2.18 -5.34
C ALA A 21 -4.75 -3.55 -5.51
N GLY A 22 -5.03 -3.96 -6.76
CA GLY A 22 -5.52 -5.32 -7.08
C GLY A 22 -4.46 -6.43 -6.96
N GLY A 23 -3.20 -6.08 -6.66
CA GLY A 23 -2.14 -7.02 -6.33
C GLY A 23 -2.15 -7.47 -4.86
N ASN A 24 -3.18 -7.08 -4.11
CA ASN A 24 -3.38 -7.49 -2.73
C ASN A 24 -3.48 -9.03 -2.63
N PRO A 25 -2.56 -9.72 -1.92
CA PRO A 25 -2.61 -11.18 -1.81
C PRO A 25 -3.70 -11.66 -0.84
N TYR A 26 -4.27 -10.76 -0.03
CA TYR A 26 -5.29 -11.09 0.95
C TYR A 26 -6.68 -11.13 0.33
N GLN A 27 -7.57 -11.94 0.89
CA GLN A 27 -8.95 -12.06 0.41
C GLN A 27 -9.72 -10.75 0.61
N ASP A 28 -10.40 -10.27 -0.44
CA ASP A 28 -11.31 -9.14 -0.37
C ASP A 28 -12.33 -9.29 0.78
N GLY A 29 -12.45 -8.22 1.57
CA GLY A 29 -13.33 -8.18 2.76
C GLY A 29 -12.69 -8.69 4.05
N SER A 30 -11.48 -9.27 3.99
CA SER A 30 -10.70 -9.59 5.20
C SER A 30 -10.06 -8.36 5.82
N GLN A 31 -9.77 -8.43 7.11
CA GLN A 31 -9.12 -7.34 7.83
C GLN A 31 -7.71 -7.07 7.30
N GLU A 32 -6.97 -8.12 6.91
CA GLU A 32 -5.65 -7.98 6.28
C GLU A 32 -5.72 -7.30 4.91
N HIS A 33 -6.77 -7.58 4.12
CA HIS A 33 -6.98 -6.90 2.83
C HIS A 33 -7.17 -5.40 3.03
N ALA A 34 -7.99 -5.00 4.01
CA ALA A 34 -8.21 -3.59 4.33
C ALA A 34 -6.92 -2.90 4.85
N LEU A 35 -6.15 -3.58 5.70
CA LEU A 35 -4.87 -3.06 6.21
C LEU A 35 -3.83 -2.89 5.11
N TRP A 36 -3.70 -3.89 4.23
CA TRP A 36 -2.80 -3.81 3.08
C TRP A 36 -3.21 -2.68 2.13
N ALA A 37 -4.50 -2.57 1.81
CA ALA A 37 -4.99 -1.50 0.94
C ALA A 37 -4.72 -0.12 1.55
N ALA A 38 -4.95 0.07 2.84
CA ALA A 38 -4.67 1.34 3.52
C ALA A 38 -3.19 1.73 3.45
N GLY A 39 -2.27 0.78 3.66
CA GLY A 39 -0.83 1.04 3.55
C GLY A 39 -0.40 1.31 2.11
N HIS A 40 -1.05 0.67 1.14
CA HIS A 40 -0.84 0.93 -0.28
C HIS A 40 -1.25 2.35 -0.66
N GLU A 41 -2.45 2.78 -0.24
CA GLU A 41 -2.97 4.13 -0.50
C GLU A 41 -2.12 5.23 0.16
N GLU A 42 -1.52 4.97 1.33
CA GLU A 42 -0.63 5.92 2.00
C GLU A 42 0.60 6.28 1.17
N ILE A 43 1.10 5.37 0.33
CA ILE A 43 2.26 5.59 -0.55
C ILE A 43 1.84 5.94 -1.98
N ALA A 44 0.76 5.34 -2.48
CA ALA A 44 0.24 5.60 -3.82
C ALA A 44 -0.39 7.00 -3.93
N GLY A 45 -1.05 7.49 -2.87
CA GLY A 45 -1.70 8.81 -2.81
C GLY A 45 -0.75 10.03 -2.83
N PRO A 46 0.40 10.06 -2.13
CA PRO A 46 1.29 11.21 -2.15
C PRO A 46 2.14 11.34 -3.43
N ALA A 47 2.19 10.33 -4.30
CA ALA A 47 2.92 10.42 -5.57
C ALA A 47 2.34 11.51 -6.51
N GLU A 48 1.07 11.89 -6.35
CA GLU A 48 0.44 12.97 -7.13
C GLU A 48 0.49 14.34 -6.42
N ALA A 49 0.96 14.40 -5.16
CA ALA A 49 1.04 15.65 -4.40
C ALA A 49 2.37 16.42 -4.61
N ASP A 50 3.39 15.78 -5.19
CA ASP A 50 4.71 16.40 -5.47
C ASP A 50 4.83 16.94 -6.92
N GLU A 51 3.74 16.99 -7.69
CA GLU A 51 3.72 17.66 -9.01
C GLU A 51 3.04 19.04 -8.99
N SER A 52 2.92 19.66 -7.81
CA SER A 52 2.38 21.03 -7.67
C SER A 52 3.14 21.85 -6.64
N GLU A 53 4.45 22.03 -6.82
CA GLU A 53 5.14 23.22 -6.32
C GLU A 53 6.44 23.51 -7.12
N GLY A 54 6.30 23.56 -8.45
CA GLY A 54 7.28 24.20 -9.33
C GLY A 54 6.70 25.48 -9.93
N SER A 55 6.76 26.58 -9.18
CA SER A 55 6.64 27.94 -9.74
C SER A 55 8.02 28.51 -10.05
#